data_AF-A0A937ZSD0-F1
#
_entry.id   AF-A0A937ZSD0-F1
#
_cell.length_a   1.000
_cell.length_b   1.000
_cell.length_c   1.000
_cell.angle_alpha   90.00
_cell.angle_beta   90.00
_cell.angle_gamma   90.00
#
_symmetry.space_group_name_H-M   'P 1'
#
loop_
_entity.id
_entity.type
_entity.pdbx_description
1 polymer ?
#
loop_
_entity_poly.entity_id
_entity_poly.type
_entity_poly.pdbx_seq_one_letter_code
_entity_poly.pdbx_strand_id
1 'polypeptide(L)'
;MGLPITAEGIEISAVLEQLRGYGELRRQGYLYGKPRSADDTHSWLVETGLLRPSGKAGKDDETHQATAPAQDDEQWRAAGA
;
A
#
# COMPACT_ATOMS: atom_id res chain seq x y z
N MET A 1 -4.21 -8.51 18.41
CA MET A 1 -4.37 -7.65 17.21
C MET A 1 -3.02 -7.00 16.96
N GLY A 2 -2.24 -7.48 15.98
CA GLY A 2 -0.85 -7.07 15.73
C GLY A 2 -0.59 -6.69 14.28
N LEU A 3 -1.62 -6.16 13.61
CA LEU A 3 -1.54 -5.74 12.21
C LEU A 3 -0.92 -4.33 12.13
N PRO A 4 -0.12 -4.04 11.09
CA PRO A 4 0.40 -2.69 10.88
C PRO A 4 -0.75 -1.72 10.60
N ILE A 5 -0.67 -0.54 11.22
CA ILE A 5 -1.65 0.54 11.06
C ILE A 5 -1.04 1.65 10.20
N THR A 6 -1.82 2.18 9.27
CA THR A 6 -1.47 3.35 8.45
C THR A 6 -2.34 4.53 8.83
N ALA A 7 -1.72 5.65 9.21
CA ALA A 7 -2.39 6.94 9.35
C ALA A 7 -2.33 7.70 8.01
N GLU A 8 -3.49 7.95 7.41
CA GLU A 8 -3.64 8.68 6.14
C GLU A 8 -4.06 10.14 6.37
N GLY A 9 -3.85 11.00 5.37
CA GLY A 9 -4.24 12.41 5.43
C GLY A 9 -3.31 13.31 6.25
N ILE A 10 -2.03 12.95 6.39
CA ILE A 10 -1.05 13.79 7.12
C ILE A 10 -0.54 14.90 6.21
N GLU A 11 -1.01 16.12 6.48
CA GLU A 11 -0.71 17.29 5.64
C GLU A 11 0.13 18.35 6.36
N ILE A 12 0.13 18.33 7.70
CA ILE A 12 0.84 19.32 8.52
C ILE A 12 1.67 18.67 9.63
N SER A 13 2.76 19.34 10.01
CA SER A 13 3.71 18.84 11.02
C SER A 13 3.07 18.63 12.41
N ALA A 14 2.07 19.44 12.78
CA ALA A 14 1.39 19.31 14.07
C ALA A 14 0.68 17.95 14.21
N VAL A 15 0.03 17.46 13.15
CA VAL A 15 -0.61 16.13 13.12
C VAL A 15 0.45 15.03 13.25
N LEU A 16 1.58 15.16 12.56
CA LEU A 16 2.69 14.22 12.68
C LEU A 16 3.23 14.16 14.12
N GLU A 17 3.40 15.31 14.78
CA GLU A 17 3.89 15.37 16.15
C GLU A 17 2.96 14.63 17.11
N GLN A 18 1.65 14.81 16.98
CA GLN A 18 0.66 14.06 17.77
C GLN A 18 0.73 12.55 17.49
N LEU A 19 0.87 12.13 16.22
CA LEU A 19 0.90 10.72 15.84
C LEU A 19 2.14 9.96 16.33
N ARG A 20 3.25 10.64 16.64
CA ARG A 20 4.47 9.99 17.15
C ARG A 20 4.27 9.31 18.50
N GLY A 21 3.29 9.73 19.30
CA GLY A 21 3.00 9.14 20.61
C GLY A 21 2.31 7.78 20.56
N TYR A 22 1.81 7.35 19.41
CA TYR A 22 0.98 6.14 19.26
C TYR A 22 1.78 4.88 18.87
N GLY A 23 3.11 4.95 18.91
CA GLY A 23 3.98 3.83 18.59
C GLY A 23 4.28 3.71 17.09
N GLU A 24 4.54 2.48 16.64
CA GLU A 24 4.92 2.23 15.26
C GLU A 24 3.71 2.32 14.32
N LEU A 25 3.70 3.36 13.49
CA LEU A 25 2.66 3.63 12.51
C LEU A 25 3.28 3.98 11.16
N ARG A 26 2.71 3.41 10.10
CA ARG A 26 2.91 3.87 8.72
C ARG A 26 2.13 5.16 8.51
N ARG A 27 2.59 6.00 7.59
CA ARG A 27 2.08 7.36 7.43
C ARG A 27 2.00 7.75 5.95
N GLN A 28 0.91 8.38 5.56
CA GLN A 28 0.69 8.92 4.21
C GLN A 28 -0.03 10.27 4.28
N GLY A 29 0.27 11.13 3.32
CA GLY A 29 -0.41 12.41 3.10
C GLY A 29 0.50 13.38 2.37
N TYR A 30 -0.02 14.58 2.06
CA TYR A 30 0.71 15.55 1.26
C TYR A 30 1.99 16.08 1.92
N LEU A 31 2.13 15.92 3.25
CA LEU A 31 3.39 16.18 3.94
C LEU A 31 4.51 15.22 3.51
N TYR A 32 4.16 13.99 3.10
CA TYR A 32 5.10 12.95 2.65
C TYR A 32 5.28 12.92 1.13
N GLY A 33 4.25 13.30 0.39
CA GLY A 33 4.28 13.34 -1.06
C GLY A 33 2.88 13.51 -1.65
N LYS A 34 2.84 13.97 -2.90
CA LYS A 34 1.59 14.02 -3.68
C LYS A 34 1.41 12.71 -4.45
N PRO A 35 0.17 12.36 -4.82
CA PRO A 35 -0.08 11.30 -5.79
C PRO A 35 0.76 11.53 -7.05
N ARG A 36 1.37 10.45 -7.54
CA ARG A 36 2.16 10.44 -8.77
C ARG A 36 1.62 9.37 -9.70
N SER A 37 1.84 9.54 -11.00
CA SER A 37 1.56 8.47 -11.95
C SER A 37 2.46 7.26 -11.69
N ALA A 38 2.12 6.11 -12.28
CA ALA A 38 2.96 4.92 -12.21
C ALA A 38 4.35 5.16 -12.83
N ASP A 39 4.39 5.82 -14.00
CA ASP A 39 5.63 6.12 -14.73
C ASP A 39 6.53 7.08 -13.94
N ASP A 40 5.95 8.13 -13.36
CA ASP A 40 6.69 9.07 -12.50
C ASP A 40 7.21 8.37 -11.24
N THR A 41 6.40 7.49 -10.65
CA THR A 41 6.79 6.73 -9.46
C THR A 41 7.93 5.77 -9.76
N HIS A 42 7.84 5.06 -10.89
CA HIS A 42 8.91 4.17 -11.34
C HIS A 42 10.21 4.94 -11.58
N SER A 43 10.14 6.06 -12.31
CA SER A 43 11.31 6.91 -12.60
C SER A 43 11.95 7.43 -11.31
N TRP A 44 11.14 7.92 -10.37
CA TRP A 44 11.61 8.35 -9.05
C TRP A 44 12.26 7.21 -8.24
N LEU A 45 11.69 6.00 -8.28
CA LEU A 45 12.28 4.83 -7.61
C LEU A 45 13.62 4.41 -8.23
N VAL A 46 13.80 4.57 -9.55
CA VAL A 46 15.09 4.36 -10.24
C VAL A 46 16.10 5.38 -9.74
N GLU A 47 15.75 6.67 -9.80
CA GLU A 47 16.63 7.78 -9.45
C GLU A 47 17.10 7.74 -7.99
N THR A 48 16.21 7.30 -7.09
CA THR A 48 16.50 7.18 -5.66
C THR A 48 17.14 5.84 -5.27
N GLY A 49 17.35 4.94 -6.23
CA GLY A 49 17.91 3.61 -5.96
C GLY A 49 17.03 2.74 -5.07
N LEU A 50 15.71 2.98 -5.04
CA LEU A 50 14.73 2.26 -4.24
C LEU A 50 14.06 1.11 -4.99
N LEU A 51 14.33 0.94 -6.30
CA LEU A 51 13.87 -0.24 -7.02
C LEU A 51 14.51 -1.50 -6.46
N ARG A 52 13.68 -2.49 -6.14
CA ARG A 52 14.15 -3.82 -5.78
C ARG A 52 14.87 -4.44 -7.00
N PRO A 53 16.06 -5.06 -6.81
CA PRO A 53 16.70 -5.83 -7.87
C PRO A 53 15.74 -6.90 -8.39
N SER A 54 15.83 -7.23 -9.68
CA SER A 54 15.10 -8.32 -10.33
C SER A 54 15.62 -9.70 -9.88
N GLY A 55 15.64 -9.97 -8.58
CA GLY A 55 15.76 -11.30 -8.02
C GLY A 55 14.38 -11.98 -7.99
N LYS A 56 14.34 -13.31 -8.12
CA LYS A 56 13.14 -14.13 -7.91
C LYS A 56 12.37 -13.58 -6.71
N ALA A 57 11.07 -13.31 -6.88
CA ALA A 57 10.20 -12.87 -5.78
C ALA A 57 10.47 -13.77 -4.55
N GLY A 58 10.97 -13.15 -3.48
CA GLY A 58 11.37 -13.84 -2.26
C GLY A 58 10.25 -14.73 -1.74
N LYS A 59 10.63 -15.92 -1.27
CA LYS A 59 9.74 -16.97 -0.74
C LYS A 59 9.60 -16.85 0.78
N ASP A 60 9.69 -15.62 1.29
CA ASP A 60 9.85 -15.28 2.69
C ASP A 60 8.93 -14.10 3.02
N ASP A 61 7.63 -14.38 2.96
CA ASP A 61 6.61 -13.76 3.80
C ASP A 61 5.57 -14.87 4.09
N GLU A 62 5.63 -15.48 5.28
CA GLU A 62 4.57 -16.37 5.74
C GLU A 62 3.29 -15.54 5.91
N THR A 63 2.42 -15.47 4.90
CA THR A 63 0.94 -15.49 5.03
C THR A 63 0.21 -15.30 3.68
N HIS A 64 -0.90 -16.02 3.57
CA HIS A 64 -1.99 -15.89 2.58
C HIS A 64 -1.70 -16.28 1.13
N GLN A 65 -1.77 -17.59 0.88
CA GLN A 65 -2.17 -18.09 -0.43
C GLN A 65 -3.58 -17.57 -0.75
N ALA A 66 -3.68 -16.55 -1.61
CA ALA A 66 -4.89 -16.33 -2.38
C ALA A 66 -5.06 -17.54 -3.29
N THR A 67 -5.88 -18.51 -2.86
CA THR A 67 -6.46 -19.47 -3.79
C THR A 67 -7.28 -18.64 -4.77
N ALA A 68 -6.86 -18.60 -6.03
CA ALA A 68 -7.66 -18.02 -7.10
C ALA A 68 -9.04 -18.71 -7.07
N PRO A 69 -10.16 -17.98 -6.87
CA PRO A 69 -11.44 -18.61 -7.07
C PRO A 69 -11.56 -18.96 -8.55
N ALA A 70 -11.91 -20.22 -8.78
CA ALA A 70 -12.34 -20.71 -10.07
C ALA A 70 -13.49 -19.84 -10.61
N GLN A 71 -13.50 -19.75 -11.93
CA GLN A 71 -14.48 -19.09 -12.79
C GLN A 71 -15.92 -19.36 -12.33
N ASP A 72 -16.67 -18.31 -12.03
CA ASP A 72 -18.14 -18.31 -12.02
C ASP A 72 -18.62 -16.85 -12.22
N ASP A 73 -18.35 -16.33 -13.41
CA ASP A 73 -18.63 -14.93 -13.79
C ASP A 73 -20.11 -14.66 -14.16
N GLU A 74 -21.01 -15.64 -14.05
CA GLU A 74 -22.34 -15.57 -14.70
C GLU A 74 -23.55 -15.39 -13.77
N GLN A 75 -23.36 -15.30 -12.44
CA GLN A 75 -24.51 -15.33 -11.51
C GLN A 75 -24.94 -13.97 -10.91
N TRP A 76 -24.26 -12.85 -11.20
CA TRP A 76 -24.55 -11.56 -10.56
C TRP A 76 -25.53 -10.63 -11.31
N ARG A 77 -26.02 -10.99 -12.50
CA ARG A 77 -26.94 -10.14 -13.29
C ARG A 77 -28.44 -10.37 -13.08
N ALA A 78 -28.84 -11.28 -12.20
CA ALA A 78 -30.25 -11.70 -12.06
C ALA A 78 -30.98 -11.19 -10.79
N ALA A 79 -30.39 -10.29 -9.99
CA ALA A 79 -30.99 -9.85 -8.71
C ALA A 79 -31.14 -8.32 -8.57
N GLY A 80 -31.53 -7.64 -9.65
CA GLY A 80 -31.85 -6.22 -9.64
C GLY A 80 -32.92 -5.89 -10.66
N ALA A 81 -34.14 -6.35 -10.42
CA ALA A 81 -35.37 -5.88 -11.06
C ALA A 81 -36.16 -5.05 -10.05
#